data_AF-A0A1F7GTN6-F1
#
_entry.id   AF-A0A1F7GTN6-F1
#
_cell.length_a   1.000
_cell.length_b   1.000
_cell.length_c   1.000
_cell.angle_alpha   90.00
_cell.angle_beta   90.00
_cell.angle_gamma   90.00
#
_symmetry.space_group_name_H-M   'P 1'
#
loop_
_entity.id
_entity.type
_entity.pdbx_description
1 polymer ?
#
loop_
_entity_poly.entity_id
_entity_poly.type
_entity_poly.pdbx_seq_one_letter_code
_entity_poly.pdbx_strand_id
1 'polypeptide(L)'
;MLDQKTTREIKKIVFHYLDPKRDKIFIFGSRAIGEHRKFSDIDLGIESKRKIPALIIEDLKEALEESDIPFTIDVVNFTEVSSRFRSVAKQKIIYLN
;
A
#
# COMPACT_ATOMS: atom_id res chain seq x y z
N MET A 1 -5.40 -5.28 13.52
CA MET A 1 -5.38 -5.56 12.06
C MET A 1 -6.41 -4.66 11.40
N LEU A 2 -6.18 -4.29 10.14
CA LEU A 2 -7.19 -3.58 9.34
C LEU A 2 -8.46 -4.42 9.25
N ASP A 3 -9.62 -3.79 9.37
CA ASP A 3 -10.89 -4.48 9.22
C ASP A 3 -11.14 -4.89 7.76
N GLN A 4 -12.10 -5.79 7.56
CA GLN A 4 -12.36 -6.36 6.24
C GLN A 4 -12.94 -5.34 5.27
N LYS A 5 -13.73 -4.36 5.74
CA LYS A 5 -14.35 -3.33 4.89
C LYS A 5 -13.26 -2.41 4.34
N THR A 6 -12.41 -1.89 5.21
CA THR A 6 -11.26 -1.07 4.82
C THR A 6 -10.35 -1.82 3.85
N THR A 7 -9.99 -3.06 4.17
CA THR A 7 -9.14 -3.90 3.31
C THR A 7 -9.75 -4.10 1.92
N ARG A 8 -11.07 -4.29 1.84
CA ARG A 8 -11.78 -4.48 0.57
C ARG A 8 -11.78 -3.21 -0.28
N GLU A 9 -11.99 -2.05 0.33
CA GLU A 9 -12.00 -0.78 -0.40
C GLU A 9 -10.61 -0.43 -0.93
N ILE A 10 -9.55 -0.62 -0.13
CA ILE A 10 -8.16 -0.48 -0.59
C ILE A 10 -7.90 -1.37 -1.80
N LYS A 11 -8.25 -2.67 -1.72
CA LYS A 11 -8.05 -3.60 -2.85
C LYS A 11 -8.80 -3.15 -4.10
N LYS A 12 -10.05 -2.71 -3.95
CA LYS A 12 -10.88 -2.25 -5.06
C LYS A 12 -10.24 -1.07 -5.79
N ILE A 13 -9.75 -0.07 -5.05
CA ILE A 13 -9.09 1.11 -5.62
C ILE A 13 -7.75 0.67 -6.25
N VAL A 14 -6.88 0.01 -5.49
CA VAL A 14 -5.52 -0.33 -5.94
C VAL A 14 -5.53 -1.21 -7.18
N PHE A 15 -6.43 -2.20 -7.25
CA PHE A 15 -6.51 -3.13 -8.40
C PHE A 15 -7.20 -2.53 -9.62
N HIS A 16 -7.74 -1.31 -9.52
CA HIS A 16 -8.14 -0.54 -10.70
C HIS A 16 -6.91 0.01 -11.45
N TYR A 17 -5.87 0.40 -10.71
CA TYR A 17 -4.66 1.02 -11.26
C TYR A 17 -3.52 0.03 -11.51
N LEU A 18 -3.45 -1.04 -10.71
CA LEU A 18 -2.35 -2.02 -10.73
C LEU A 18 -2.86 -3.43 -11.02
N ASP A 19 -2.03 -4.23 -11.68
CA ASP A 19 -2.36 -5.61 -11.99
C ASP A 19 -1.92 -6.52 -10.84
N PRO A 20 -2.84 -7.10 -10.05
CA PRO A 20 -2.48 -7.95 -8.91
C PRO A 20 -1.74 -9.24 -9.31
N LYS A 21 -1.66 -9.59 -10.59
CA LYS A 21 -0.85 -10.72 -11.07
C LYS A 21 0.60 -10.34 -11.34
N ARG A 22 0.89 -9.04 -11.53
CA ARG A 22 2.20 -8.54 -11.98
C ARG A 22 2.86 -7.63 -10.95
N ASP A 23 2.05 -6.96 -10.16
CA ASP A 23 2.44 -6.01 -9.14
C ASP A 23 2.14 -6.65 -7.78
N LYS A 24 3.09 -6.60 -6.84
CA LYS A 24 2.91 -7.06 -5.46
C LYS A 24 2.44 -5.89 -4.61
N ILE A 25 1.29 -6.05 -3.96
CA ILE A 25 0.68 -5.02 -3.12
C ILE A 25 0.65 -5.54 -1.69
N PHE A 26 1.18 -4.78 -0.75
CA PHE A 26 1.20 -5.19 0.65
C PHE A 26 1.10 -4.00 1.60
N ILE A 27 0.53 -4.25 2.78
CA ILE A 27 0.59 -3.32 3.90
C ILE A 27 1.86 -3.61 4.70
N PHE A 28 2.59 -2.57 5.08
CA PHE A 28 3.77 -2.67 5.94
C PHE A 28 3.64 -1.74 7.16
N GLY A 29 4.73 -1.57 7.91
CA GLY A 29 4.79 -0.60 9.01
C GLY A 29 3.88 -0.94 10.20
N SER A 30 3.49 0.11 10.95
CA SER A 30 2.86 -0.01 12.27
C SER A 30 1.57 -0.86 12.27
N ARG A 31 0.83 -0.84 11.15
CA ARG A 31 -0.41 -1.62 10.98
C ARG A 31 -0.18 -3.08 10.63
N ALA A 32 0.90 -3.41 9.93
CA ALA A 32 1.28 -4.80 9.68
C ALA A 32 1.80 -5.48 10.96
N ILE A 33 2.39 -4.72 11.88
CA ILE A 33 3.01 -5.25 13.10
C ILE A 33 2.09 -5.31 14.32
N GLY A 34 0.90 -4.71 14.27
CA GLY A 34 -0.07 -4.73 15.37
C GLY A 34 0.13 -3.65 16.45
N GLU A 35 1.15 -2.81 16.33
CA GLU A 35 1.49 -1.73 17.29
C GLU A 35 0.96 -0.35 16.88
N HIS A 36 -0.01 -0.31 15.96
CA HIS A 36 -0.59 0.94 15.46
C HIS A 36 -1.44 1.65 16.52
N ARG A 37 -1.37 2.99 16.54
CA ARG A 37 -2.35 3.80 17.26
C ARG A 37 -3.65 3.83 16.45
N LYS A 38 -4.76 4.16 17.13
CA LYS A 38 -6.11 4.12 16.55
C LYS A 38 -6.27 4.91 15.24
N PHE A 39 -5.47 5.98 15.06
CA PHE A 39 -5.47 6.88 13.90
C PHE A 39 -4.13 6.91 13.16
N SER A 40 -3.31 5.86 13.23
CA SER A 40 -2.07 5.81 12.43
C SER A 40 -2.37 5.89 10.92
N ASP A 41 -1.36 6.05 10.08
CA ASP A 41 -1.48 6.00 8.62
C ASP A 41 -1.31 4.56 8.09
N ILE A 42 -1.85 4.26 6.92
CA ILE A 42 -1.74 2.93 6.28
C ILE A 42 -0.55 2.99 5.33
N ASP A 43 0.52 2.28 5.65
CA ASP A 43 1.68 2.18 4.77
C ASP A 43 1.41 1.11 3.68
N LEU A 44 1.16 1.55 2.45
CA LEU A 44 0.89 0.70 1.29
C LEU A 44 2.14 0.60 0.40
N GLY A 45 2.73 -0.59 0.33
CA GLY A 45 3.87 -0.89 -0.52
C GLY A 45 3.45 -1.48 -1.86
N ILE A 46 4.04 -0.96 -2.94
CA ILE A 46 3.89 -1.48 -4.30
C ILE A 46 5.25 -1.92 -4.83
N GLU A 47 5.40 -3.19 -5.18
CA GLU A 47 6.61 -3.73 -5.81
C GLU A 47 6.27 -4.36 -7.15
N SER A 48 6.87 -3.87 -8.23
CA SER A 48 6.67 -4.46 -9.55
C SER A 48 7.99 -4.78 -10.24
N LYS A 49 7.95 -5.79 -11.12
CA LYS A 49 9.06 -6.08 -12.05
C LYS A 49 9.09 -5.11 -13.23
N ARG A 50 7.98 -4.40 -13.50
CA ARG A 50 7.88 -3.39 -14.56
C ARG A 50 8.02 -1.99 -13.95
N LYS A 51 8.47 -1.04 -14.75
CA LYS A 51 8.37 0.37 -14.38
C LYS A 51 6.90 0.76 -14.35
N ILE A 52 6.42 1.21 -13.19
CA ILE A 52 5.09 1.83 -13.08
C ILE A 52 5.26 3.32 -13.43
N PRO A 53 4.49 3.86 -14.39
CA PRO A 53 4.52 5.29 -14.67
C PRO A 53 4.20 6.10 -13.40
N ALA A 54 4.93 7.20 -13.17
CA ALA A 54 4.72 8.06 -12.00
C ALA A 54 3.27 8.55 -11.92
N LEU A 55 2.66 8.91 -13.06
CA LEU A 55 1.26 9.33 -13.15
C LEU A 55 0.30 8.28 -12.58
N ILE A 56 0.52 6.97 -12.80
CA ILE A 56 -0.34 5.92 -12.22
C ILE A 56 -0.25 5.92 -10.69
N ILE A 57 0.93 6.20 -10.13
CA ILE A 57 1.10 6.27 -8.68
C ILE A 57 0.44 7.54 -8.13
N GLU A 58 0.52 8.66 -8.85
CA GLU A 58 -0.14 9.91 -8.49
C GLU A 58 -1.67 9.77 -8.53
N ASP A 59 -2.23 9.25 -9.62
CA ASP A 59 -3.68 9.00 -9.75
C ASP A 59 -4.18 8.03 -8.67
N LEU A 60 -3.37 7.00 -8.32
CA LEU A 60 -3.72 6.07 -7.25
C LEU A 60 -3.73 6.77 -5.88
N LYS A 61 -2.79 7.68 -5.61
CA LYS A 61 -2.76 8.44 -4.36
C LYS A 61 -3.98 9.34 -4.25
N GLU A 62 -4.32 10.06 -5.32
CA GLU A 62 -5.52 10.91 -5.38
C GLU A 62 -6.80 10.09 -5.14
N ALA A 63 -6.96 8.95 -5.82
CA ALA A 63 -8.13 8.09 -5.63
C ALA A 63 -8.26 7.51 -4.21
N LEU A 64 -7.14 7.29 -3.51
CA LEU A 64 -7.15 6.85 -2.12
C LEU A 64 -7.49 8.00 -1.16
N GLU A 65 -7.00 9.21 -1.45
CA GLU A 65 -7.30 10.43 -0.68
C GLU A 65 -8.77 10.85 -0.81
N GLU A 66 -9.36 10.71 -1.99
CA GLU A 66 -10.78 11.01 -2.25
C GLU A 66 -11.74 9.91 -1.76
N SER A 67 -11.23 8.80 -1.24
CA SER A 67 -12.05 7.66 -0.82
C SER A 67 -12.69 7.84 0.56
N ASP A 68 -13.76 7.07 0.83
CA ASP A 68 -14.40 7.01 2.15
C ASP A 68 -13.59 6.20 3.20
N ILE A 69 -12.32 5.89 2.92
CA ILE A 69 -11.46 5.16 3.86
C ILE A 69 -11.10 6.10 5.02
N PRO A 70 -11.41 5.75 6.29
CA PRO A 70 -11.22 6.66 7.42
C PRO A 70 -9.77 6.75 7.91
N PHE A 71 -8.80 6.56 7.02
CA PHE A 71 -7.37 6.56 7.30
C PHE A 71 -6.60 7.13 6.11
N THR A 72 -5.59 7.95 6.39
CA THR A 72 -4.59 8.33 5.40
C THR A 72 -3.82 7.10 4.93
N ILE A 73 -3.54 7.02 3.63
CA ILE A 73 -2.79 5.93 3.03
C ILE A 73 -1.51 6.50 2.41
N ASP A 74 -0.35 6.10 2.94
CA ASP A 74 0.95 6.44 2.36
C ASP A 74 1.35 5.37 1.33
N VAL A 75 1.40 5.77 0.06
CA VAL A 75 1.74 4.87 -1.05
C VAL A 75 3.23 4.98 -1.36
N VAL A 76 3.94 3.87 -1.16
CA VAL A 76 5.38 3.77 -1.37
C VAL A 76 5.70 2.84 -2.54
N ASN A 77 6.40 3.38 -3.54
CA ASN A 77 6.92 2.60 -4.67
C ASN A 77 8.21 1.87 -4.27
N PHE A 78 8.08 0.60 -3.91
CA PHE A 78 9.21 -0.26 -3.55
C PHE A 78 10.12 -0.59 -4.74
N THR A 79 9.84 -0.13 -5.96
CA THR A 79 10.80 -0.27 -7.07
C THR A 79 11.97 0.72 -6.91
N GLU A 80 11.77 1.83 -6.20
CA GLU A 80 12.70 2.95 -6.13
C GLU A 80 13.32 3.17 -4.74
N VAL A 81 12.84 2.46 -3.72
CA VAL A 81 13.37 2.58 -2.34
C VAL A 81 14.76 1.97 -2.19
N SER A 82 15.53 2.52 -1.26
CA SER A 82 16.83 1.97 -0.87
C SER A 82 16.73 0.53 -0.36
N SER A 83 17.80 -0.25 -0.56
CA SER A 83 17.89 -1.64 -0.07
C SER A 83 17.73 -1.74 1.45
N ARG A 84 18.25 -0.76 2.20
CA ARG A 84 18.10 -0.67 3.66
C ARG A 84 16.62 -0.50 4.05
N PHE A 85 15.93 0.47 3.43
CA PHE A 85 14.51 0.69 3.70
C PHE A 85 13.68 -0.56 3.35
N ARG A 86 13.91 -1.14 2.18
CA ARG A 86 13.25 -2.39 1.75
C ARG A 86 13.40 -3.49 2.80
N SER A 87 14.61 -3.69 3.31
CA SER A 87 14.92 -4.76 4.26
C SER A 87 14.19 -4.58 5.59
N VAL A 88 14.07 -3.34 6.07
CA VAL A 88 13.35 -3.03 7.32
C VAL A 88 11.84 -3.13 7.11
N ALA A 89 11.30 -2.49 6.08
CA ALA A 89 9.87 -2.45 5.82
C ALA A 89 9.28 -3.84 5.50
N LYS A 90 10.07 -4.73 4.87
CA LYS A 90 9.63 -6.08 4.53
C LYS A 90 9.72 -7.09 5.68
N GLN A 91 10.20 -6.71 6.86
CA GLN A 91 10.28 -7.65 8.00
C GLN A 91 8.90 -8.20 8.40
N LYS A 92 7.85 -7.37 8.28
CA LYS A 92 6.47 -7.74 8.56
C LYS A 92 5.57 -7.03 7.56
N ILE A 93 4.93 -7.81 6.70
CA ILE A 93 4.01 -7.31 5.67
C ILE A 93 2.78 -8.20 5.58
N ILE A 94 1.67 -7.61 5.14
CA ILE A 94 0.43 -8.31 4.84
C ILE A 94 0.12 -8.10 3.36
N TYR A 95 0.20 -9.18 2.58
CA TYR A 95 -0.14 -9.12 1.15
C TYR A 95 -1.64 -8.89 0.94
N LEU A 96 -1.95 -8.04 -0.04
CA LEU A 96 -3.32 -7.80 -0.48
C LEU A 96 -3.71 -8.69 -1.67
N ASN A 97 -2.73 -9.27 -2.37
CA ASN A 97 -2.90 -10.21 -3.48
C ASN A 97 -2.27 -11.58 -3.20
#